data_AF-A0A329SZV7-F1
#
_entry.id   AF-A0A329SZV7-F1
#
_cell.length_a   1.000
_cell.length_b   1.000
_cell.length_c   1.000
_cell.angle_alpha   90.00
_cell.angle_beta   90.00
_cell.angle_gamma   90.00
#
_symmetry.space_group_name_H-M   'P 1'
#
loop_
_entity.id
_entity.type
_entity.pdbx_description
1 polymer ?
#
loop_
_entity_poly.entity_id
_entity_poly.type
_entity_poly.pdbx_seq_one_letter_code
_entity_poly.pdbx_strand_id
1 'polypeptide(L)'
;MVSVLDVAVPGAGPLAEVLSTISQLSGEMNEGKQVCGHLHSGLMCIVDGLETDDQLLSKESLDKFVAVVKFLHHLELCRGKELVYRLVEYEKMADELQQVYEDIAELFELFDVVMVNWSEQWEHDVRVQRDVLIASVKDNDVVLRDLQDSRAQVDALLTLKFELEHRAEQHDEEIVERIKAIIAAITVASRIEVGDLPPWFIPSYDIKFQLKPFGRGSFGSVHRGV
;
A
#
# COMPACT_ATOMS: atom_id res chain seq x y z
N MET A 1 27.49 -20.80 14.04
CA MET A 1 26.42 -20.71 13.02
C MET A 1 25.99 -19.27 12.92
N VAL A 2 25.62 -18.80 11.74
CA VAL A 2 24.97 -17.50 11.55
C VAL A 2 23.49 -17.74 11.83
N SER A 3 22.86 -16.99 12.74
CA SER A 3 21.42 -17.14 12.97
C SER A 3 20.67 -16.75 11.70
N VAL A 4 19.53 -17.41 11.45
CA VAL A 4 18.63 -17.07 10.34
C VAL A 4 18.18 -15.60 10.43
N LEU A 5 18.10 -15.06 11.66
CA LEU A 5 17.79 -13.65 11.93
C LEU A 5 18.90 -12.68 11.48
N ASP A 6 20.16 -13.15 11.41
CA ASP A 6 21.31 -12.37 10.94
C ASP A 6 21.44 -12.38 9.41
N VAL A 7 20.60 -13.14 8.71
CA VAL A 7 20.60 -13.19 7.25
C VAL A 7 20.19 -11.83 6.70
N ALA A 8 21.05 -11.27 5.86
CA ALA A 8 20.78 -10.01 5.19
C ALA A 8 19.82 -10.23 4.02
N VAL A 9 18.66 -9.59 4.07
CA VAL A 9 17.72 -9.50 2.97
C VAL A 9 18.23 -8.41 2.00
N PRO A 10 18.46 -8.74 0.71
CA PRO A 10 18.98 -7.78 -0.27
C PRO A 10 18.14 -6.49 -0.33
N GLY A 11 18.79 -5.33 -0.16
CA GLY A 11 18.16 -4.01 -0.22
C GLY A 11 17.46 -3.54 1.06
N ALA A 12 17.05 -4.45 1.94
CA ALA A 12 16.27 -4.13 3.13
C ALA A 12 17.10 -4.12 4.43
N GLY A 13 18.04 -5.05 4.61
CA GLY A 13 18.86 -5.17 5.83
C GLY A 13 18.73 -6.53 6.50
N PRO A 14 19.11 -6.69 7.78
CA PRO A 14 18.93 -7.92 8.53
C PRO A 14 17.46 -8.36 8.59
N LEU A 15 17.19 -9.65 8.42
CA LEU A 15 15.83 -10.20 8.40
C LEU A 15 15.04 -9.86 9.67
N ALA A 16 15.69 -9.91 10.84
CA ALA A 16 15.06 -9.54 12.11
C ALA A 16 14.52 -8.10 12.13
N GLU A 17 15.31 -7.14 11.63
CA GLU A 17 14.91 -5.73 11.57
C GLU A 17 13.77 -5.53 10.56
N VAL A 18 13.82 -6.24 9.44
CA VAL A 18 12.78 -6.21 8.41
C VAL A 18 11.46 -6.73 8.95
N LEU A 19 11.45 -7.89 9.61
CA LEU A 19 10.24 -8.49 10.18
C LEU A 19 9.66 -7.60 11.30
N SER A 20 10.51 -7.04 12.16
CA SER A 20 10.07 -6.07 13.17
C SER A 20 9.39 -4.84 12.53
N THR A 21 9.95 -4.34 11.43
CA THR A 21 9.39 -3.19 10.70
C THR A 21 8.06 -3.55 10.05
N ILE A 22 7.97 -4.73 9.42
CA ILE A 22 6.74 -5.26 8.83
C ILE A 22 5.65 -5.38 9.89
N SER A 23 5.97 -5.90 11.09
CA SER A 23 5.03 -6.01 12.20
C SER A 23 4.45 -4.66 12.59
N GLN A 24 5.33 -3.67 12.78
CA GLN A 24 4.93 -2.31 13.13
C GLN A 24 4.01 -1.71 12.05
N LEU A 25 4.47 -1.71 10.79
CA LEU A 25 3.73 -1.10 9.69
C LEU A 25 2.39 -1.80 9.46
N SER A 26 2.33 -3.13 9.56
CA SER A 26 1.07 -3.89 9.49
C SER A 26 0.07 -3.43 10.55
N GLY A 27 0.54 -3.09 11.76
CA GLY A 27 -0.30 -2.56 12.83
C GLY A 27 -0.86 -1.16 12.57
N GLU A 28 -0.18 -0.36 11.74
CA GLU A 28 -0.53 1.01 11.37
C GLU A 28 -1.42 1.11 10.11
N MET A 29 -1.60 0.00 9.39
CA MET A 29 -2.39 -0.04 8.17
C MET A 29 -3.88 0.27 8.42
N ASN A 30 -4.47 1.08 7.54
CA ASN A 30 -5.92 1.34 7.51
C ASN A 30 -6.66 0.18 6.81
N GLU A 31 -6.22 -0.18 5.61
CA GLU A 31 -6.69 -1.32 4.82
C GLU A 31 -5.71 -2.49 4.90
N GLY A 32 -6.19 -3.73 4.74
CA GLY A 32 -5.33 -4.92 4.70
C GLY A 32 -4.68 -5.33 6.03
N LYS A 33 -4.89 -4.59 7.13
CA LYS A 33 -4.25 -4.83 8.44
C LYS A 33 -4.25 -6.29 8.90
N GLN A 34 -5.39 -6.97 8.79
CA GLN A 34 -5.51 -8.38 9.19
C GLN A 34 -4.67 -9.29 8.30
N VAL A 35 -4.72 -9.08 6.99
CA VAL A 35 -3.94 -9.85 5.99
C VAL A 35 -2.45 -9.63 6.21
N CYS A 36 -2.01 -8.38 6.37
CA CYS A 36 -0.62 -8.05 6.65
C CYS A 36 -0.13 -8.70 7.96
N GLY A 37 -0.98 -8.71 8.99
CA GLY A 37 -0.71 -9.40 10.26
C GLY A 37 -0.58 -10.92 10.12
N HIS A 38 -1.43 -11.55 9.29
CA HIS A 38 -1.33 -12.98 9.00
C HIS A 38 -0.07 -13.31 8.21
N LEU A 39 0.26 -12.53 7.18
CA LEU A 39 1.50 -12.68 6.41
C LEU A 39 2.73 -12.58 7.31
N HIS A 40 2.78 -11.57 8.19
CA HIS A 40 3.84 -11.43 9.18
C HIS A 40 3.92 -12.64 10.11
N SER A 41 2.79 -13.13 10.62
CA SER A 41 2.76 -14.27 11.54
C SER A 41 3.25 -15.55 10.85
N GLY A 42 2.85 -15.79 9.60
CA GLY A 42 3.35 -16.91 8.81
C GLY A 42 4.87 -16.84 8.57
N LEU A 43 5.40 -15.64 8.30
CA LEU A 43 6.85 -15.44 8.17
C LEU A 43 7.60 -15.74 9.47
N MET A 44 7.04 -15.35 10.62
CA MET A 44 7.61 -15.71 11.93
C MET A 44 7.62 -17.22 12.16
N CYS A 45 6.56 -17.95 11.79
CA CYS A 45 6.54 -19.41 11.88
C CYS A 45 7.67 -20.06 11.06
N ILE A 46 7.97 -19.53 9.86
CA ILE A 46 9.10 -20.02 9.05
C ILE A 46 10.42 -19.82 9.80
N VAL A 47 10.65 -18.62 10.35
CA VAL A 47 11.89 -18.29 11.05
C VAL A 47 12.08 -19.16 12.29
N ASP A 48 11.04 -19.31 13.11
CA ASP A 48 11.08 -20.15 14.32
C ASP A 48 11.38 -21.62 13.98
N GLY A 49 10.80 -22.14 12.89
CA GLY A 49 11.06 -23.49 12.40
C GLY A 49 12.51 -23.68 11.95
N LEU A 50 13.06 -22.71 11.22
CA LEU A 50 14.45 -22.75 10.75
C LEU A 50 15.47 -22.68 11.90
N GLU A 51 15.19 -21.90 12.95
CA GLU A 51 16.05 -21.86 14.14
C GLU A 51 16.01 -23.17 14.95
N THR A 52 14.86 -23.85 14.95
CA THR A 52 14.67 -25.10 15.71
C THR A 52 15.36 -26.29 15.03
N ASP A 53 15.32 -26.36 13.70
CA ASP A 53 15.84 -27.50 12.93
C ASP A 53 17.33 -27.35 12.51
N ASP A 54 18.00 -26.24 12.89
CA ASP A 54 19.37 -25.86 12.47
C ASP A 54 19.55 -25.97 10.94
N GLN A 55 18.47 -25.73 10.20
CA GLN A 55 18.41 -25.85 8.75
C GLN A 55 19.05 -24.64 8.09
N LEU A 56 20.02 -24.89 7.22
CA LEU A 56 20.61 -23.86 6.38
C LEU A 56 19.65 -23.53 5.23
N LEU A 57 19.35 -22.24 5.07
CA LEU A 57 18.60 -21.75 3.91
C LEU A 57 19.33 -22.10 2.61
N SER A 58 18.63 -22.79 1.71
CA SER A 58 19.14 -23.02 0.36
C SER A 58 19.18 -21.69 -0.41
N LYS A 59 20.00 -21.63 -1.47
CA LYS A 59 20.04 -20.45 -2.35
C LYS A 59 18.67 -20.15 -2.98
N GLU A 60 17.93 -21.20 -3.36
CA GLU A 60 16.57 -21.08 -3.91
C GLU A 60 15.59 -20.49 -2.89
N SER A 61 15.71 -20.88 -1.61
CA SER A 61 14.93 -20.30 -0.52
C SER A 61 15.26 -18.80 -0.34
N LEU A 62 16.54 -18.41 -0.40
CA LEU A 62 16.98 -17.02 -0.28
C LEU A 62 16.45 -16.12 -1.40
N ASP A 63 16.38 -16.61 -2.63
CA ASP A 63 15.85 -15.83 -3.75
C ASP A 63 14.34 -15.52 -3.55
N LYS A 64 13.60 -16.41 -2.86
CA LYS A 64 12.18 -16.17 -2.52
C LYS A 64 11.98 -15.14 -1.41
N PHE A 65 12.98 -14.85 -0.57
CA PHE A 65 12.90 -13.75 0.41
C PHE A 65 12.81 -12.36 -0.22
N VAL A 66 12.99 -12.23 -1.54
CA VAL A 66 12.63 -11.00 -2.28
C VAL A 66 11.14 -10.64 -2.10
N ALA A 67 10.26 -11.63 -1.92
CA ALA A 67 8.84 -11.39 -1.61
C ALA A 67 8.66 -10.59 -0.30
N VAL A 68 9.51 -10.84 0.70
CA VAL A 68 9.50 -10.09 1.98
C VAL A 68 9.88 -8.62 1.77
N VAL A 69 10.79 -8.34 0.83
CA VAL A 69 11.14 -6.96 0.45
C VAL A 69 9.98 -6.27 -0.26
N LYS A 70 9.30 -6.97 -1.18
CA LYS A 70 8.11 -6.42 -1.85
C LYS A 70 7.01 -6.11 -0.84
N PHE A 71 6.82 -6.98 0.16
CA PHE A 71 5.85 -6.75 1.22
C PHE A 71 6.18 -5.54 2.07
N LEU A 72 7.43 -5.42 2.52
CA LEU A 72 7.90 -4.23 3.24
C LEU A 72 7.63 -2.95 2.41
N HIS A 73 7.98 -2.97 1.12
CA HIS A 73 7.80 -1.81 0.25
C HIS A 73 6.32 -1.45 0.08
N HIS A 74 5.45 -2.43 -0.09
CA HIS A 74 4.00 -2.21 -0.18
C HIS A 74 3.46 -1.53 1.09
N LEU A 75 3.86 -2.00 2.28
CA LEU A 75 3.48 -1.38 3.55
C LEU A 75 3.99 0.06 3.67
N GLU A 76 5.23 0.32 3.26
CA GLU A 76 5.82 1.67 3.26
C GLU A 76 5.12 2.64 2.29
N LEU A 77 4.62 2.13 1.16
CA LEU A 77 3.85 2.93 0.20
C LEU A 77 2.45 3.26 0.71
N CYS A 78 1.81 2.31 1.39
CA CYS A 78 0.42 2.46 1.84
C CYS A 78 0.28 3.20 3.17
N ARG A 79 1.32 3.23 4.00
CA ARG A 79 1.26 3.87 5.32
C ARG A 79 0.91 5.36 5.23
N GLY A 80 0.01 5.80 6.10
CA GLY A 80 -0.28 7.22 6.29
C GLY A 80 -0.90 7.93 5.08
N LYS A 81 -1.39 7.20 4.06
CA LYS A 81 -2.13 7.82 2.95
C LYS A 81 -3.43 8.43 3.46
N GLU A 82 -3.68 9.68 3.06
CA GLU A 82 -4.94 10.35 3.33
C GLU A 82 -6.09 9.59 2.64
N LEU A 83 -7.28 9.69 3.23
CA LEU A 83 -8.51 9.00 2.87
C LEU A 83 -8.86 9.17 1.39
N VAL A 84 -8.60 10.34 0.82
CA VAL A 84 -8.84 10.63 -0.60
C VAL A 84 -7.97 9.77 -1.52
N TYR A 85 -6.67 9.60 -1.20
CA TYR A 85 -5.79 8.76 -2.00
C TYR A 85 -6.15 7.28 -1.85
N ARG A 86 -6.49 6.86 -0.62
CA ARG A 86 -6.95 5.49 -0.37
C ARG A 86 -8.21 5.17 -1.16
N LEU A 87 -9.14 6.12 -1.33
CA LEU A 87 -10.34 5.96 -2.15
C LEU A 87 -10.00 5.71 -3.62
N VAL A 88 -9.16 6.55 -4.22
CA VAL A 88 -8.88 6.49 -5.67
C VAL A 88 -7.89 5.38 -6.03
N GLU A 89 -7.05 4.96 -5.11
CA GLU A 89 -6.07 3.88 -5.33
C GLU A 89 -6.52 2.52 -4.78
N TYR A 90 -7.73 2.40 -4.22
CA TYR A 90 -8.15 1.21 -3.47
C TYR A 90 -7.95 -0.10 -4.24
N GLU A 91 -8.48 -0.18 -5.47
CA GLU A 91 -8.36 -1.39 -6.31
C GLU A 91 -6.90 -1.76 -6.56
N LYS A 92 -6.09 -0.77 -6.96
CA LYS A 92 -4.65 -0.97 -7.20
C LYS A 92 -3.93 -1.43 -5.94
N MET A 93 -4.24 -0.83 -4.78
CA MET A 93 -3.65 -1.22 -3.50
C MET A 93 -4.05 -2.65 -3.10
N ALA A 94 -5.31 -3.03 -3.32
CA ALA A 94 -5.80 -4.38 -3.06
C ALA A 94 -5.12 -5.42 -3.98
N ASP A 95 -5.02 -5.13 -5.28
CA ASP A 95 -4.34 -5.98 -6.26
C ASP A 95 -2.85 -6.15 -5.93
N GLU A 96 -2.16 -5.06 -5.57
CA GLU A 96 -0.75 -5.10 -5.18
C GLU A 96 -0.56 -5.94 -3.90
N LEU A 97 -1.45 -5.82 -2.92
CA LEU A 97 -1.41 -6.63 -1.69
C LEU A 97 -1.69 -8.11 -1.98
N GLN A 98 -2.62 -8.41 -2.89
CA GLN A 98 -2.88 -9.78 -3.33
C GLN A 98 -1.64 -10.39 -3.98
N GLN A 99 -0.97 -9.67 -4.87
CA GLN A 99 0.26 -10.17 -5.50
C GLN A 99 1.37 -10.40 -4.48
N VAL A 100 1.51 -9.52 -3.49
CA VAL A 100 2.45 -9.72 -2.38
C VAL A 100 2.12 -10.99 -1.59
N TYR A 101 0.84 -11.24 -1.35
CA TYR A 101 0.40 -12.47 -0.70
C TYR A 101 0.80 -13.70 -1.52
N GLU A 102 0.48 -13.72 -2.82
CA GLU A 102 0.80 -14.85 -3.71
C GLU A 102 2.31 -15.13 -3.74
N ASP A 103 3.13 -14.08 -3.81
CA ASP A 103 4.59 -14.19 -3.76
C ASP A 103 5.09 -14.79 -2.42
N ILE A 104 4.46 -14.46 -1.30
CA ILE A 104 4.82 -15.01 0.03
C ILE A 104 4.24 -16.42 0.22
N ALA A 105 3.11 -16.75 -0.38
CA ALA A 105 2.50 -18.07 -0.27
C ALA A 105 3.47 -19.16 -0.78
N GLU A 106 4.29 -18.86 -1.78
CA GLU A 106 5.36 -19.75 -2.23
C GLU A 106 6.41 -20.07 -1.15
N LEU A 107 6.66 -19.13 -0.22
CA LEU A 107 7.52 -19.38 0.95
C LEU A 107 6.79 -20.27 1.95
N PHE A 108 5.50 -20.04 2.18
CA PHE A 108 4.71 -20.88 3.07
C PHE A 108 4.66 -22.33 2.59
N GLU A 109 4.47 -22.56 1.30
CA GLU A 109 4.51 -23.91 0.71
C GLU A 109 5.88 -24.58 0.88
N LEU A 110 6.97 -23.82 0.69
CA LEU A 110 8.33 -24.36 0.81
C LEU A 110 8.66 -24.82 2.24
N PHE A 111 8.06 -24.17 3.24
CA PHE A 111 8.30 -24.42 4.66
C PHE A 111 7.10 -25.08 5.38
N ASP A 112 6.16 -25.63 4.61
CA ASP A 112 4.98 -26.34 5.12
C ASP A 112 4.13 -25.54 6.13
N VAL A 113 4.05 -24.21 5.94
CA VAL A 113 3.21 -23.32 6.75
C VAL A 113 1.79 -23.33 6.18
N VAL A 114 0.85 -23.87 6.96
CA VAL A 114 -0.55 -23.99 6.53
C VAL A 114 -1.33 -22.70 6.76
N MET A 115 -1.81 -22.10 5.67
CA MET A 115 -2.73 -20.96 5.68
C MET A 115 -4.17 -21.40 5.40
N VAL A 116 -4.97 -21.55 6.44
CA VAL A 116 -6.35 -22.06 6.34
C VAL A 116 -7.30 -20.98 5.81
N ASN A 117 -8.08 -21.32 4.78
CA ASN A 117 -9.18 -20.52 4.21
C ASN A 117 -8.81 -19.09 3.79
N TRP A 118 -7.55 -18.85 3.43
CA TRP A 118 -7.07 -17.50 3.17
C TRP A 118 -7.83 -16.81 2.03
N SER A 119 -8.15 -17.53 0.95
CA SER A 119 -8.78 -16.95 -0.25
C SER A 119 -10.20 -16.50 0.03
N GLU A 120 -10.97 -17.31 0.76
CA GLU A 120 -12.32 -16.95 1.20
C GLU A 120 -12.29 -15.75 2.17
N GLN A 121 -11.30 -15.74 3.07
CA GLN A 121 -11.08 -14.64 4.01
C GLN A 121 -10.68 -13.35 3.30
N TRP A 122 -9.81 -13.42 2.30
CA TRP A 122 -9.36 -12.29 1.47
C TRP A 122 -10.55 -11.62 0.77
N GLU A 123 -11.36 -12.38 0.06
CA GLU A 123 -12.52 -11.83 -0.63
C GLU A 123 -13.51 -11.16 0.33
N HIS A 124 -13.74 -11.78 1.50
CA HIS A 124 -14.58 -11.20 2.54
C HIS A 124 -13.98 -9.87 3.04
N ASP A 125 -12.69 -9.86 3.36
CA ASP A 125 -12.04 -8.70 3.96
C ASP A 125 -11.92 -7.53 2.98
N VAL A 126 -11.64 -7.79 1.70
CA VAL A 126 -11.65 -6.77 0.64
C VAL A 126 -13.04 -6.15 0.50
N ARG A 127 -14.12 -6.94 0.56
CA ARG A 127 -15.48 -6.40 0.52
C ARG A 127 -15.78 -5.52 1.73
N VAL A 128 -15.48 -6.00 2.94
CA VAL A 128 -15.72 -5.26 4.18
C VAL A 128 -14.91 -3.96 4.23
N GLN A 129 -13.64 -4.00 3.85
CA GLN A 129 -12.77 -2.82 3.86
C GLN A 129 -13.23 -1.78 2.84
N ARG A 130 -13.65 -2.23 1.65
CA ARG A 130 -14.25 -1.34 0.65
C ARG A 130 -15.48 -0.63 1.18
N ASP A 131 -16.39 -1.37 1.83
CA ASP A 131 -17.61 -0.79 2.41
C ASP A 131 -17.30 0.24 3.50
N VAL A 132 -16.33 -0.05 4.37
CA VAL A 132 -15.86 0.87 5.43
C VAL A 132 -15.22 2.12 4.82
N LEU A 133 -14.41 1.97 3.77
CA LEU A 133 -13.79 3.09 3.06
C LEU A 133 -14.84 3.98 2.42
N ILE A 134 -15.80 3.39 1.69
CA ILE A 134 -16.94 4.09 1.08
C ILE A 134 -17.78 4.79 2.15
N ALA A 135 -18.04 4.15 3.29
CA ALA A 135 -18.77 4.76 4.40
C ALA A 135 -18.00 5.94 5.02
N SER A 136 -16.68 5.84 5.14
CA SER A 136 -15.83 6.90 5.70
C SER A 136 -15.83 8.15 4.83
N VAL A 137 -15.81 8.00 3.49
CA VAL A 137 -15.84 9.14 2.56
C VAL A 137 -17.23 9.76 2.38
N LYS A 138 -18.30 9.11 2.86
CA LYS A 138 -19.65 9.71 2.91
C LYS A 138 -19.74 10.82 3.95
N ASP A 139 -18.90 10.80 4.97
CA ASP A 139 -18.82 11.85 5.98
C ASP A 139 -17.79 12.91 5.54
N ASN A 140 -18.29 14.03 5.01
CA ASN A 140 -17.45 15.14 4.59
C ASN A 140 -16.61 15.72 5.74
N ASP A 141 -17.07 15.65 6.99
CA ASP A 141 -16.30 16.15 8.12
C ASP A 141 -15.11 15.22 8.41
N VAL A 142 -15.22 13.91 8.17
CA VAL A 142 -14.07 12.98 8.23
C VAL A 142 -13.05 13.34 7.16
N VAL A 143 -13.50 13.53 5.91
CA VAL A 143 -12.62 13.86 4.78
C VAL A 143 -11.89 15.18 5.02
N LEU A 144 -12.61 16.23 5.43
CA LEU A 144 -12.02 17.54 5.72
C LEU A 144 -11.12 17.49 6.96
N ARG A 145 -11.40 16.62 7.93
CA ARG A 145 -10.51 16.43 9.08
C ARG A 145 -9.18 15.81 8.70
N ASP A 146 -9.16 14.96 7.69
CA ASP A 146 -7.93 14.34 7.18
C ASP A 146 -7.11 15.35 6.37
N LEU A 147 -7.77 16.28 5.69
CA LEU A 147 -7.17 17.35 4.86
C LEU A 147 -7.02 18.68 5.60
N GLN A 148 -6.25 18.70 6.70
CA GLN A 148 -6.08 19.93 7.52
C GLN A 148 -5.27 21.03 6.83
N ASP A 149 -4.29 20.65 6.00
CA ASP A 149 -3.38 21.60 5.37
C ASP A 149 -3.93 22.11 4.02
N SER A 150 -3.78 23.40 3.74
CA SER A 150 -4.24 24.00 2.48
C SER A 150 -3.59 23.36 1.24
N ARG A 151 -2.32 22.95 1.35
CA ARG A 151 -1.61 22.21 0.30
C ARG A 151 -2.19 20.82 0.11
N ALA A 152 -2.51 20.11 1.18
CA ALA A 152 -3.16 18.81 1.10
C ALA A 152 -4.53 18.91 0.42
N GLN A 153 -5.30 19.96 0.75
CA GLN A 153 -6.59 20.25 0.08
C GLN A 153 -6.42 20.52 -1.43
N VAL A 154 -5.42 21.30 -1.83
CA VAL A 154 -5.12 21.54 -3.26
C VAL A 154 -4.71 20.25 -3.95
N ASP A 155 -3.80 19.46 -3.36
CA ASP A 155 -3.31 18.21 -3.97
C ASP A 155 -4.42 17.18 -4.10
N ALA A 156 -5.28 17.05 -3.08
CA ALA A 156 -6.47 16.22 -3.10
C ALA A 156 -7.46 16.66 -4.19
N LEU A 157 -7.73 17.97 -4.31
CA LEU A 157 -8.61 18.51 -5.37
C LEU A 157 -8.08 18.19 -6.77
N LEU A 158 -6.78 18.42 -7.02
CA LEU A 158 -6.18 18.14 -8.33
C LEU A 158 -6.16 16.65 -8.63
N THR A 159 -5.88 15.82 -7.63
CA THR A 159 -5.93 14.35 -7.71
C THR A 159 -7.33 13.87 -8.08
N LEU A 160 -8.35 14.29 -7.33
CA LEU A 160 -9.74 13.88 -7.57
C LEU A 160 -10.24 14.35 -8.95
N LYS A 161 -9.87 15.57 -9.35
CA LYS A 161 -10.20 16.08 -10.68
C LYS A 161 -9.51 15.30 -11.79
N PHE A 162 -8.24 14.95 -11.61
CA PHE A 162 -7.50 14.10 -12.53
C PHE A 162 -8.21 12.74 -12.70
N GLU A 163 -8.62 12.10 -11.61
CA GLU A 163 -9.32 10.81 -11.64
C GLU A 163 -10.66 10.92 -12.39
N LEU A 164 -11.45 11.99 -12.19
CA LEU A 164 -12.68 12.20 -12.95
C LEU A 164 -12.45 12.44 -14.45
N GLU A 165 -11.43 13.21 -14.81
CA GLU A 165 -11.23 13.62 -16.20
C GLU A 165 -10.54 12.54 -17.03
N HIS A 166 -9.66 11.74 -16.43
CA HIS A 166 -8.79 10.81 -17.15
C HIS A 166 -9.06 9.34 -16.82
N ARG A 167 -9.71 9.03 -15.69
CA ARG A 167 -9.84 7.65 -15.18
C ARG A 167 -11.24 7.32 -14.67
N ALA A 168 -12.26 8.13 -14.95
CA ALA A 168 -13.62 7.85 -14.48
C ALA A 168 -14.15 6.47 -14.90
N GLU A 169 -13.75 5.98 -16.07
CA GLU A 169 -14.12 4.64 -16.57
C GLU A 169 -13.47 3.48 -15.80
N GLN A 170 -12.41 3.75 -15.03
CA GLN A 170 -11.74 2.77 -14.17
C GLN A 170 -12.41 2.64 -12.80
N HIS A 171 -13.36 3.53 -12.49
CA HIS A 171 -14.06 3.58 -11.21
C HIS A 171 -15.53 3.21 -11.38
N ASP A 172 -16.09 2.54 -10.38
CA ASP A 172 -17.53 2.29 -10.34
C ASP A 172 -18.33 3.60 -10.16
N GLU A 173 -19.59 3.59 -10.61
CA GLU A 173 -20.47 4.76 -10.55
C GLU A 173 -20.60 5.33 -9.14
N GLU A 174 -20.66 4.48 -8.10
CA GLU A 174 -20.70 4.96 -6.71
C GLU A 174 -19.42 5.74 -6.35
N ILE A 175 -18.24 5.27 -6.74
CA ILE A 175 -16.96 5.94 -6.45
C ILE A 175 -16.88 7.27 -7.19
N VAL A 176 -17.27 7.30 -8.48
CA VAL A 176 -17.30 8.52 -9.28
C VAL A 176 -18.20 9.59 -8.64
N GLU A 177 -19.39 9.21 -8.17
CA GLU A 177 -20.29 10.13 -7.47
C GLU A 177 -19.73 10.60 -6.12
N ARG A 178 -19.00 9.73 -5.39
CA ARG A 178 -18.31 10.15 -4.17
C ARG A 178 -17.19 11.14 -4.46
N ILE A 179 -16.39 10.91 -5.48
CA ILE A 179 -15.33 11.82 -5.90
C ILE A 179 -15.91 13.22 -6.19
N LYS A 180 -17.00 13.31 -6.96
CA LYS A 180 -17.69 14.58 -7.24
C LYS A 180 -18.15 15.28 -5.96
N ALA A 181 -18.75 14.54 -5.03
CA ALA A 181 -19.22 15.08 -3.75
C ALA A 181 -18.08 15.63 -2.89
N ILE A 182 -16.95 14.90 -2.82
CA ILE A 182 -15.75 15.33 -2.09
C ILE A 182 -15.16 16.60 -2.69
N ILE A 183 -15.03 16.69 -4.02
CA ILE A 183 -14.55 17.91 -4.70
C ILE A 183 -15.41 19.11 -4.30
N ALA A 184 -16.74 18.96 -4.34
CA ALA A 184 -17.66 20.02 -3.95
C ALA A 184 -17.46 20.44 -2.48
N ALA A 185 -17.31 19.47 -1.57
CA ALA A 185 -17.07 19.73 -0.15
C ALA A 185 -15.76 20.48 0.09
N ILE A 186 -14.64 20.04 -0.51
CA ILE A 186 -13.34 20.69 -0.36
C ILE A 186 -13.38 22.10 -0.96
N THR A 187 -13.99 22.28 -2.13
CA THR A 187 -14.13 23.60 -2.79
C THR A 187 -14.85 24.61 -1.88
N VAL A 188 -15.97 24.19 -1.27
CA VAL A 188 -16.75 25.04 -0.35
C VAL A 188 -15.96 25.36 0.92
N ALA A 189 -15.29 24.36 1.51
CA ALA A 189 -14.56 24.52 2.77
C ALA A 189 -13.29 25.37 2.62
N SER A 190 -12.53 25.15 1.55
CA SER A 190 -11.23 25.79 1.29
C SER A 190 -11.33 27.15 0.62
N ARG A 191 -12.49 27.47 0.01
CA ARG A 191 -12.69 28.66 -0.85
C ARG A 191 -11.70 28.74 -2.01
N ILE A 192 -11.15 27.60 -2.42
CA ILE A 192 -10.27 27.49 -3.58
C ILE A 192 -11.14 27.45 -4.83
N GLU A 193 -10.87 28.32 -5.80
CA GLU A 193 -11.46 28.18 -7.13
C GLU A 193 -10.76 27.03 -7.87
N VAL A 194 -11.51 25.98 -8.17
CA VAL A 194 -11.01 24.84 -8.94
C VAL A 194 -10.95 25.24 -10.41
N GLY A 195 -9.82 25.80 -10.83
CA GLY A 195 -9.50 26.04 -12.24
C GLY A 195 -9.29 24.74 -13.03
N ASP A 196 -8.97 24.86 -14.32
CA ASP A 196 -8.67 23.70 -15.17
C ASP A 196 -7.49 22.87 -14.62
N LEU A 197 -7.56 21.56 -14.81
CA LEU A 197 -6.47 20.68 -14.39
C LEU A 197 -5.22 21.04 -15.21
N PRO A 198 -4.08 21.38 -14.57
CA PRO A 198 -2.88 21.72 -15.32
C PRO A 198 -2.44 20.53 -16.19
N PRO A 199 -2.05 20.74 -17.46
CA PRO A 199 -1.70 19.64 -18.38
C PRO A 199 -0.46 18.86 -17.93
N TRP A 200 0.36 19.46 -17.06
CA TRP A 200 1.56 18.85 -16.47
C TRP A 200 1.28 18.14 -15.14
N PHE A 201 0.07 18.22 -14.58
CA PHE A 201 -0.24 17.60 -13.29
C PHE A 201 -0.10 16.08 -13.38
N ILE A 202 0.53 15.47 -12.38
CA ILE A 202 0.65 14.02 -12.24
C ILE A 202 0.36 13.74 -10.77
N PRO A 203 -0.60 12.84 -10.45
CA PRO A 203 -0.86 12.48 -9.06
C PRO A 203 0.40 11.98 -8.37
N SER A 204 0.56 12.33 -7.10
CA SER A 204 1.77 12.01 -6.33
C SER A 204 2.05 10.51 -6.24
N TYR A 205 1.01 9.67 -6.20
CA TYR A 205 1.11 8.22 -6.16
C TYR A 205 1.52 7.55 -7.48
N ASP A 206 1.43 8.26 -8.61
CA ASP A 206 1.94 7.77 -9.89
C ASP A 206 3.46 7.97 -10.00
N ILE A 207 4.06 8.70 -9.05
CA ILE A 207 5.49 8.96 -8.99
C ILE A 207 6.13 8.05 -7.94
N LYS A 208 6.86 7.03 -8.40
CA LYS A 208 7.61 6.14 -7.51
C LYS A 208 8.97 6.74 -7.17
N PHE A 209 9.18 7.04 -5.89
CA PHE A 209 10.47 7.48 -5.37
C PHE A 209 11.25 6.31 -4.78
N GLN A 210 12.57 6.30 -4.97
CA GLN A 210 13.42 5.39 -4.22
C GLN A 210 13.51 5.87 -2.76
N LEU A 211 13.19 4.98 -1.82
CA LEU A 211 13.19 5.28 -0.38
C LEU A 211 14.59 5.62 0.16
N LYS A 212 15.63 4.97 -0.38
CA LYS A 212 17.03 5.27 -0.07
C LYS A 212 17.62 6.17 -1.16
N PRO A 213 18.02 7.42 -0.83
CA PRO A 213 18.74 8.27 -1.77
C PRO A 213 20.07 7.60 -2.17
N PHE A 214 20.26 7.35 -3.46
CA PHE A 214 21.51 6.78 -3.99
C PHE A 214 22.51 7.85 -4.47
N GLY A 215 22.11 9.12 -4.47
CA GLY A 215 22.93 10.25 -4.91
C GLY A 215 22.30 11.60 -4.60
N ARG A 216 23.03 12.69 -4.87
CA ARG A 216 22.57 14.07 -4.74
C ARG A 216 22.67 14.77 -6.10
N GLY A 217 21.57 15.31 -6.61
CA GLY A 217 21.49 15.99 -7.91
C GLY A 217 20.10 15.88 -8.56
N SER A 218 19.85 16.68 -9.60
CA SER A 218 18.64 16.58 -10.42
C SER A 218 18.83 15.49 -11.48
N PHE A 219 18.33 14.28 -11.22
CA PHE A 219 18.57 13.11 -12.10
C PHE A 219 17.33 12.64 -12.87
N GLY A 220 16.28 13.45 -13.02
CA GLY A 220 15.10 12.99 -13.74
C GLY A 220 14.21 14.08 -14.30
N SER A 221 13.53 13.73 -15.38
CA SER A 221 12.40 14.47 -15.92
C SER A 221 11.22 13.51 -16.05
N VAL A 222 10.06 13.88 -15.51
CA VAL A 222 8.84 13.05 -15.58
C VAL A 222 7.98 13.57 -16.72
N HIS A 223 7.54 12.69 -17.60
CA HIS A 223 6.70 13.00 -18.75
C HIS A 223 5.50 12.05 -18.75
N ARG A 224 4.33 12.54 -19.17
CA ARG A 224 3.20 11.64 -19.47
C ARG A 224 3.54 10.84 -20.72
N GLY A 225 3.35 9.52 -20.68
CA GLY A 225 3.38 8.69 -21.88
C GLY A 225 2.21 9.09 -22.78
N VAL A 226 2.50 9.38 -24.06
CA VAL A 226 1.51 9.76 -25.08
C VAL A 226 1.00 8.51 -25.77
#